data_AF-A0A517XNE9-F1
#
_entry.id   AF-A0A517XNE9-F1
#
_cell.length_a   1.000
_cell.length_b   1.000
_cell.length_c   1.000
_cell.angle_alpha   90.00
_cell.angle_beta   90.00
_cell.angle_gamma   90.00
#
_symmetry.space_group_name_H-M   'P 1'
#
loop_
_entity.id
_entity.type
_entity.pdbx_description
1 polymer ?
#
loop_
_entity_poly.entity_id
_entity_poly.type
_entity_poly.pdbx_seq_one_letter_code
_entity_poly.pdbx_strand_id
1 'polypeptide(L)'
;MVFGTVEAVALALVAWAVSTAVNTCFVERHNGTDRNRCSRKVRKSYAFSKDWKVHRAATTFSYFSYNFCWPVETLRERDADGRWRSRTPAMAAGLTDHVWSLAEWLAFPAVQGQ
;
A
#
# COMPACT_ATOMS: atom_id res chain seq x y z
N MET A 1 22.52 5.49 15.82
CA MET A 1 21.66 4.88 14.78
C MET A 1 21.61 3.38 15.08
N VAL A 2 20.41 2.78 15.24
CA VAL A 2 20.27 1.38 15.69
C VAL A 2 20.45 0.38 14.53
N PHE A 3 20.07 0.78 13.32
CA PHE A 3 20.34 0.08 12.05
C PHE A 3 20.65 1.10 10.95
N GLY A 4 21.57 0.80 10.02
CA GLY A 4 21.95 1.66 8.89
C GLY A 4 23.10 2.64 9.15
N THR A 5 23.44 3.47 8.16
CA THR A 5 24.51 4.49 8.22
C THR A 5 23.96 5.91 8.01
N VAL A 6 24.61 6.91 8.61
CA VAL A 6 24.27 8.34 8.45
C VAL A 6 24.36 8.76 6.99
N GLU A 7 25.37 8.26 6.28
CA GLU A 7 25.55 8.51 4.84
C GLU A 7 24.36 8.00 4.01
N ALA A 8 23.86 6.80 4.30
CA ALA A 8 22.69 6.26 3.60
C ALA A 8 21.44 7.12 3.84
N VAL A 9 21.25 7.62 5.06
CA VAL A 9 20.15 8.53 5.37
C VAL A 9 20.31 9.86 4.63
N ALA A 10 21.51 10.43 4.60
CA ALA A 10 21.78 11.68 3.89
C ALA A 10 21.51 11.53 2.38
N LEU A 11 21.99 10.45 1.76
CA LEU A 11 21.73 10.14 0.35
C LEU A 11 20.23 9.97 0.07
N ALA A 12 19.52 9.26 0.94
CA ALA A 12 18.06 9.10 0.80
C ALA A 12 17.32 10.43 0.88
N LEU A 13 17.69 11.32 1.81
CA LEU A 13 17.07 12.65 1.93
C LEU A 13 17.33 13.54 0.72
N VAL A 14 18.51 13.43 0.08
CA VAL A 14 18.80 14.13 -1.18
C VAL A 14 17.99 13.56 -2.35
N ALA A 15 17.77 12.24 -2.38
CA ALA A 15 17.03 11.58 -3.46
C ALA A 15 15.50 11.73 -3.36
N TRP A 16 14.97 12.06 -2.18
CA TRP A 16 13.53 12.15 -1.95
C TRP A 16 12.92 13.44 -2.51
N ALA A 17 11.94 13.28 -3.41
CA ALA A 17 11.28 14.41 -4.06
C ALA A 17 10.32 15.21 -3.16
N VAL A 18 9.93 14.67 -2.00
CA VAL A 18 8.78 15.17 -1.21
C VAL A 18 9.12 15.65 0.19
N SER A 19 10.32 15.38 0.70
CA SER A 19 10.72 15.83 2.04
C SER A 19 12.24 15.82 2.20
N THR A 20 12.77 16.84 2.87
CA THR A 20 14.20 17.02 3.18
C THR A 20 14.55 16.63 4.63
N ALA A 21 13.57 16.15 5.41
CA ALA A 21 13.75 15.79 6.81
C ALA A 21 13.15 14.41 7.12
N VAL A 22 13.82 13.67 8.02
CA VAL A 22 13.32 12.38 8.52
C VAL A 22 12.04 12.63 9.31
N ASN A 23 10.96 11.95 8.91
CA ASN A 23 9.67 12.04 9.59
C ASN A 23 8.90 10.73 9.40
N THR A 24 7.85 10.55 10.21
CA THR A 24 6.99 9.36 10.18
C THR A 24 5.67 9.59 9.45
N CYS A 25 5.44 10.78 8.86
CA CYS A 25 4.11 11.17 8.38
C CYS A 25 3.57 10.23 7.29
N PHE A 26 4.44 9.71 6.43
CA PHE A 26 4.10 8.77 5.37
C PHE A 26 3.64 7.42 5.92
N VAL A 27 4.36 6.90 6.92
CA VAL A 27 4.01 5.64 7.61
C VAL A 27 2.71 5.82 8.39
N GLU A 28 2.56 6.93 9.11
CA GLU A 28 1.34 7.18 9.89
C GLU A 28 0.11 7.43 9.02
N ARG A 29 0.27 8.06 7.85
CA ARG A 29 -0.80 8.19 6.86
C ARG A 29 -1.25 6.81 6.37
N HIS A 30 -0.31 5.93 6.04
CA HIS A 30 -0.64 4.55 5.65
C HIS A 30 -1.33 3.79 6.78
N ASN A 31 -0.84 3.90 8.03
CA ASN A 31 -1.48 3.31 9.20
C ASN A 31 -2.92 3.82 9.39
N GLY A 32 -3.16 5.10 9.15
CA GLY A 32 -4.50 5.69 9.16
C GLY A 32 -5.43 5.06 8.12
N THR A 33 -4.96 4.93 6.87
CA THR A 33 -5.71 4.28 5.79
C THR A 33 -6.03 2.82 6.12
N ASP A 34 -5.04 2.06 6.59
CA ASP A 34 -5.21 0.65 6.93
C ASP A 34 -6.18 0.45 8.11
N ARG A 35 -6.14 1.31 9.13
CA ARG A 35 -7.14 1.31 10.20
C ARG A 35 -8.55 1.65 9.70
N ASN A 36 -8.69 2.56 8.75
CA ASN A 36 -9.97 2.90 8.17
C ASN A 36 -10.55 1.75 7.33
N ARG A 37 -9.69 0.97 6.66
CA ARG A 37 -10.09 -0.17 5.82
C ARG A 37 -10.28 -1.47 6.60
N CYS A 38 -9.58 -1.64 7.71
CA CYS A 38 -9.63 -2.84 8.52
C CYS A 38 -10.08 -2.52 9.95
N SER A 39 -11.38 -2.74 10.23
CA SER A 39 -11.99 -2.53 11.54
C SER A 39 -11.31 -3.30 12.68
N ARG A 40 -10.58 -4.38 12.35
CA ARG A 40 -9.79 -5.19 13.29
C ARG A 40 -8.56 -4.46 13.84
N LYS A 41 -8.12 -3.39 13.16
CA LYS A 41 -6.94 -2.58 13.51
C LYS A 41 -7.31 -1.24 14.17
N VAL A 42 -8.59 -0.93 14.28
CA VAL A 42 -9.07 0.26 15.00
C VAL A 42 -8.90 0.03 16.51
N ARG A 43 -8.56 1.10 17.24
CA ARG A 43 -8.39 1.07 18.70
C ARG A 43 -9.72 0.70 19.39
N LYS A 44 -9.66 -0.21 20.37
CA LYS A 44 -10.82 -0.68 21.17
C LYS A 44 -11.97 -1.22 20.31
N SER A 45 -11.66 -1.90 19.22
CA SER A 45 -12.66 -2.54 18.35
C SER A 45 -13.15 -3.87 18.94
N TYR A 46 -14.46 -4.14 18.84
CA TYR A 46 -15.02 -5.48 19.10
C TYR A 46 -14.73 -6.47 17.95
N ALA A 47 -14.24 -6.00 16.81
CA ALA A 47 -13.90 -6.82 15.64
C ALA A 47 -12.47 -7.37 15.68
N PHE A 48 -11.80 -7.38 16.83
CA PHE A 48 -10.43 -7.89 16.95
C PHE A 48 -10.36 -9.38 16.60
N SER A 49 -9.22 -9.79 16.04
CA SER A 49 -8.96 -11.20 15.75
C SER A 49 -8.60 -11.96 17.03
N LYS A 50 -9.25 -13.10 17.27
CA LYS A 50 -8.90 -14.04 18.36
C LYS A 50 -7.83 -15.06 17.95
N ASP A 51 -7.57 -15.18 16.65
CA ASP A 51 -6.56 -16.06 16.06
C ASP A 51 -5.58 -15.22 15.22
N TRP A 52 -4.28 -15.48 15.40
CA TRP A 52 -3.21 -14.83 14.67
C TRP A 52 -3.26 -15.07 13.16
N LYS A 53 -3.59 -16.28 12.71
CA LYS A 53 -3.73 -16.62 11.29
C LYS A 53 -4.81 -15.78 10.64
N VAL A 54 -5.94 -15.59 11.32
CA VAL A 54 -7.04 -14.73 10.85
C VAL A 54 -6.62 -13.27 10.83
N HIS A 55 -5.87 -12.80 11.84
CA HIS A 55 -5.35 -11.44 11.86
C HIS A 55 -4.39 -11.16 10.70
N ARG A 56 -3.48 -12.11 10.45
CA ARG A 56 -2.55 -12.07 9.32
C ARG A 56 -3.29 -12.07 7.99
N ALA A 57 -4.23 -12.98 7.79
CA ALA A 57 -5.02 -13.06 6.56
C ALA A 57 -5.78 -11.76 6.29
N ALA A 58 -6.45 -11.19 7.30
CA ALA A 58 -7.14 -9.91 7.19
C ALA A 58 -6.19 -8.74 6.88
N THR A 59 -5.01 -8.74 7.49
CA THR A 59 -3.96 -7.75 7.25
C THR A 59 -3.45 -7.82 5.82
N THR A 60 -3.09 -9.02 5.36
CA THR A 60 -2.66 -9.29 3.99
C THR A 60 -3.74 -8.87 3.00
N PHE A 61 -4.99 -9.28 3.22
CA PHE A 61 -6.11 -8.90 2.37
C PHE A 61 -6.31 -7.38 2.28
N SER A 62 -6.30 -6.67 3.41
CA SER A 62 -6.42 -5.19 3.45
C SER A 62 -5.30 -4.53 2.65
N TYR A 63 -4.06 -4.98 2.86
CA TYR A 63 -2.88 -4.43 2.23
C TYR A 63 -2.87 -4.64 0.71
N PHE A 64 -3.08 -5.87 0.25
CA PHE A 64 -3.06 -6.18 -1.19
C PHE A 64 -4.26 -5.58 -1.92
N SER A 65 -5.47 -5.67 -1.35
CA SER A 65 -6.65 -5.07 -1.99
C SER A 65 -6.54 -3.55 -2.14
N TYR A 66 -5.87 -2.85 -1.22
CA TYR A 66 -5.59 -1.43 -1.36
C TYR A 66 -4.58 -1.16 -2.49
N ASN A 67 -3.49 -1.92 -2.55
CA ASN A 67 -2.42 -1.65 -3.50
C ASN A 67 -2.77 -2.05 -4.95
N PHE A 68 -3.46 -3.18 -5.14
CA PHE A 68 -3.71 -3.76 -6.47
C PHE A 68 -5.11 -3.48 -7.00
N CYS A 69 -6.11 -3.42 -6.12
CA CYS A 69 -7.51 -3.40 -6.53
C CYS A 69 -8.19 -2.03 -6.38
N TRP A 70 -7.57 -1.07 -5.69
CA TRP A 70 -8.18 0.21 -5.39
C TRP A 70 -7.47 1.38 -6.09
N PRO A 71 -8.06 1.93 -7.16
CA PRO A 71 -7.56 3.16 -7.76
C PRO A 71 -7.71 4.33 -6.79
N VAL A 72 -6.65 5.13 -6.64
CA VAL A 72 -6.67 6.33 -5.81
C VAL A 72 -6.62 7.57 -6.70
N GLU A 73 -7.45 8.57 -6.37
CA GLU A 73 -7.60 9.75 -7.23
C GLU A 73 -6.30 10.54 -7.40
N THR A 74 -5.48 10.60 -6.35
CA THR A 74 -4.20 11.32 -6.34
C THR A 74 -3.12 10.70 -7.23
N LEU A 75 -3.31 9.46 -7.68
CA LEU A 75 -2.37 8.79 -8.59
C LEU A 75 -2.85 8.74 -10.04
N ARG A 76 -4.02 9.31 -10.35
CA ARG A 76 -4.54 9.36 -11.71
C ARG A 76 -3.58 10.11 -12.63
N GLU A 77 -3.45 9.62 -13.86
CA GLU A 77 -2.63 10.24 -14.89
C GLU A 77 -3.50 10.69 -16.06
N ARG A 78 -3.09 11.74 -16.78
CA ARG A 78 -3.72 12.09 -18.05
C ARG A 78 -3.17 11.18 -19.15
N ASP A 79 -4.03 10.64 -20.00
CA ASP A 79 -3.60 10.00 -21.24
C ASP A 79 -3.26 11.02 -22.33
N ALA A 80 -2.90 10.54 -23.52
CA ALA A 80 -2.55 11.36 -24.66
C ALA A 80 -3.70 12.28 -25.11
N ASP A 81 -4.94 11.86 -24.90
CA ASP A 81 -6.16 12.64 -25.21
C ASP A 81 -6.55 13.57 -24.06
N GLY A 82 -5.72 13.64 -23.02
CA GLY A 82 -5.98 14.42 -21.83
C GLY A 82 -7.12 13.87 -20.98
N ARG A 83 -7.53 12.60 -21.09
CA ARG A 83 -8.52 12.00 -20.19
C ARG A 83 -7.82 11.43 -18.97
N TRP A 84 -8.51 11.48 -17.82
CA TRP A 84 -7.98 10.91 -16.60
C TRP A 84 -8.08 9.38 -16.61
N ARG A 85 -6.94 8.70 -16.47
CA ARG A 85 -6.86 7.26 -16.26
C ARG A 85 -6.70 6.93 -14.78
N SER A 86 -7.50 5.98 -14.33
CA SER A 86 -7.40 5.40 -12.99
C SER A 86 -6.07 4.68 -12.82
N ARG A 87 -5.46 4.82 -11.64
CA ARG A 87 -4.18 4.18 -11.30
C ARG A 87 -4.18 3.73 -9.85
N THR A 88 -3.68 2.52 -9.60
CA THR A 88 -3.49 2.00 -8.25
C THR A 88 -2.06 2.27 -7.75
N PRO A 89 -1.81 2.17 -6.43
CA PRO A 89 -0.45 2.22 -5.90
C PRO A 89 0.50 1.18 -6.53
N ALA A 90 0.03 -0.04 -6.80
CA ALA A 90 0.83 -1.07 -7.45
C ALA A 90 1.18 -0.71 -8.91
N MET A 91 0.26 -0.09 -9.65
CA MET A 91 0.56 0.48 -10.96
C MET A 91 1.55 1.64 -10.87
N ALA A 92 1.48 2.45 -9.82
CA ALA A 92 2.44 3.54 -9.59
C ALA A 92 3.85 3.06 -9.29
N ALA A 93 3.97 1.93 -8.61
CA ALA A 93 5.23 1.26 -8.33
C ALA A 93 5.74 0.37 -9.49
N GLY A 94 4.98 0.24 -10.59
CA GLY A 94 5.34 -0.62 -11.73
C GLY A 94 5.21 -2.12 -11.45
N LEU A 95 4.44 -2.52 -10.44
CA LEU A 95 4.22 -3.93 -10.08
C LEU A 95 3.11 -4.61 -10.90
N THR A 96 2.28 -3.83 -11.57
CA THR A 96 1.18 -4.27 -12.43
C THR A 96 0.85 -3.17 -13.43
N ASP A 97 0.25 -3.51 -14.56
CA ASP A 97 -0.14 -2.60 -15.64
C ASP A 97 -1.65 -2.28 -15.65
N HIS A 98 -2.43 -2.94 -14.80
CA HIS A 98 -3.88 -2.76 -14.69
C HIS A 98 -4.37 -2.76 -13.26
N VAL A 99 -5.62 -2.30 -13.09
CA VAL A 99 -6.38 -2.37 -11.84
C VAL A 99 -6.94 -3.79 -11.71
N TRP A 100 -6.54 -4.50 -10.67
CA TRP A 100 -7.06 -5.85 -10.42
C TRP A 100 -8.48 -5.78 -9.88
N SER A 101 -9.37 -6.63 -10.38
CA SER A 101 -10.62 -6.86 -9.65
C SER A 101 -10.36 -7.71 -8.40
N LEU A 102 -11.22 -7.61 -7.37
CA LEU A 102 -11.10 -8.50 -6.20
C LEU A 102 -11.19 -9.98 -6.58
N ALA A 103 -12.05 -10.33 -7.53
CA ALA A 103 -12.23 -11.71 -7.99
C ALA A 103 -10.97 -12.24 -8.68
N GLU A 104 -10.41 -11.44 -9.58
CA GLU A 104 -9.16 -11.75 -10.28
C GLU A 104 -7.99 -11.93 -9.31
N TRP A 105 -7.82 -10.99 -8.36
CA TRP A 105 -6.76 -11.08 -7.36
C TRP A 105 -6.91 -12.31 -6.45
N LEU A 106 -8.14 -12.65 -6.03
CA LEU A 106 -8.40 -13.83 -5.20
C LEU A 106 -8.21 -15.16 -5.96
N ALA A 107 -8.48 -15.16 -7.26
CA ALA A 107 -8.29 -16.34 -8.11
C ALA A 107 -6.85 -16.49 -8.61
N PHE A 108 -6.01 -15.45 -8.44
CA PHE A 108 -4.63 -15.49 -8.88
C PHE A 108 -3.83 -16.52 -8.05
N PRO A 109 -3.20 -17.53 -8.69
CA PRO A 109 -2.49 -18.57 -7.97
C PRO A 109 -1.27 -17.98 -7.25
N ALA A 110 -1.26 -18.07 -5.92
CA ALA A 110 -0.16 -17.58 -5.08
C ALA A 110 1.17 -18.35 -5.29
N VAL A 111 1.10 -19.54 -5.90
CA VAL A 111 2.25 -20.35 -6.31
C VAL A 111 1.99 -20.77 -7.75
N GLN A 112 2.64 -20.10 -8.70
CA GLN A 112 2.86 -20.66 -10.03
C GLN A 112 4.08 -21.57 -9.90
N GLY A 113 3.86 -22.89 -9.83
CA GLY A 113 4.96 -23.83 -9.84
C GLY A 113 5.77 -23.67 -11.12
N GLN A 114 7.07 -23.42 -10.97
CA GLN A 114 8.06 -23.71 -12.01
C GLN A 114 8.60 -25.13 -11.78
#